data_AF-A0A1F6M3S7-F1
#
_entry.id   AF-A0A1F6M3S7-F1
#
_cell.length_a   1.000
_cell.length_b   1.000
_cell.length_c   1.000
_cell.angle_alpha   90.00
_cell.angle_beta   90.00
_cell.angle_gamma   90.00
#
_symmetry.space_group_name_H-M   'P 1'
#
loop_
_entity.id
_entity.type
_entity.pdbx_description
1 polymer ?
#
loop_
_entity_poly.entity_id
_entity_poly.type
_entity_poly.pdbx_seq_one_letter_code
_entity_poly.pdbx_strand_id
1 'polypeptide(L)'
;MSIINFSVSQTLEKRIAAIVKKKGFSSKAELFRFAVIRYIDENEKALFKNDSEIAELTQKFEQVMTKNLKGKKLSSIAEQLKRSKNL
;
A
#
# COMPACT_ATOMS: atom_id res chain seq x y z
N MET A 1 -12.50 -18.95 20.59
CA MET A 1 -12.71 -17.54 20.17
C MET A 1 -12.26 -16.64 21.30
N SER A 2 -11.38 -15.68 21.04
CA SER A 2 -11.03 -14.65 22.02
C SER A 2 -12.16 -13.63 22.11
N ILE A 3 -12.55 -13.26 23.33
CA ILE A 3 -13.51 -12.18 23.59
C ILE A 3 -12.69 -10.96 23.96
N ILE A 4 -12.86 -9.88 23.18
CA ILE A 4 -12.22 -8.59 23.46
C ILE A 4 -13.29 -7.65 24.00
N ASN A 5 -13.11 -7.23 25.25
CA ASN A 5 -13.96 -6.22 25.88
C ASN A 5 -13.21 -4.89 25.93
N PHE A 6 -13.86 -3.83 25.50
CA PHE A 6 -13.32 -2.47 25.56
C PHE A 6 -14.44 -1.47 25.78
N SER A 7 -14.10 -0.34 26.36
CA SER A 7 -15.02 0.78 26.51
C SER A 7 -14.82 1.79 25.38
N VAL A 8 -15.89 2.50 25.05
CA VAL A 8 -15.87 3.62 24.12
C VAL A 8 -16.59 4.81 24.75
N SER A 9 -16.22 6.02 24.33
CA SER A 9 -16.93 7.22 24.77
C SER A 9 -18.38 7.22 24.27
N GLN A 10 -19.29 7.83 25.03
CA GLN A 10 -20.71 7.89 24.65
C GLN A 10 -20.93 8.59 23.30
N THR A 11 -20.10 9.58 22.98
CA THR A 11 -20.16 10.27 21.68
C THR A 11 -19.82 9.32 20.53
N LEU A 12 -18.79 8.50 20.69
CA LEU A 12 -18.42 7.51 19.68
C LEU A 12 -19.49 6.42 19.56
N GLU A 13 -20.05 5.98 20.69
CA GLU A 13 -21.12 4.99 20.73
C GLU A 13 -22.36 5.40 19.92
N LYS A 14 -22.78 6.67 20.03
CA LYS A 14 -23.89 7.22 19.23
C LYS A 14 -23.58 7.18 17.73
N ARG A 15 -22.34 7.50 17.33
CA ARG A 15 -21.90 7.45 15.94
C ARG A 15 -21.87 6.01 15.41
N ILE A 16 -21.38 5.07 16.20
CA ILE A 16 -21.37 3.65 15.88
C ILE A 16 -22.80 3.16 15.65
N ALA A 17 -23.73 3.44 16.57
CA ALA A 17 -25.12 3.02 16.45
C ALA A 17 -25.80 3.57 15.17
N ALA A 18 -25.54 4.83 14.83
CA ALA A 18 -26.04 5.42 13.60
C ALA A 18 -25.50 4.71 12.34
N ILE A 19 -24.21 4.34 12.33
CA ILE A 19 -23.60 3.63 11.21
C ILE A 19 -24.12 2.19 11.09
N VAL A 20 -24.27 1.47 12.20
CA VAL A 20 -24.85 0.11 12.23
C VAL A 20 -26.22 0.12 11.53
N LYS A 21 -27.10 1.05 11.90
CA LYS A 21 -28.42 1.20 11.28
C LYS A 21 -28.33 1.63 9.81
N LYS A 22 -27.50 2.63 9.50
CA LYS A 22 -27.38 3.20 8.14
C LYS A 22 -26.83 2.19 7.13
N LYS A 23 -25.92 1.32 7.55
CA LYS A 23 -25.23 0.36 6.68
C LYS A 23 -25.80 -1.06 6.77
N GLY A 24 -26.81 -1.28 7.60
CA GLY A 24 -27.51 -2.57 7.70
C GLY A 24 -26.70 -3.65 8.42
N PHE A 25 -25.80 -3.27 9.34
CA PHE A 25 -25.09 -4.25 10.16
C PHE A 25 -26.04 -4.82 11.22
N SER A 26 -25.93 -6.12 11.47
CA SER A 26 -26.68 -6.85 12.51
C SER A 26 -26.27 -6.44 13.93
N SER A 27 -25.03 -6.02 14.12
CA SER A 27 -24.49 -5.65 15.43
C SER A 27 -23.27 -4.73 15.33
N LYS A 28 -22.92 -4.09 16.45
CA LYS A 28 -21.67 -3.33 16.59
C LYS A 28 -20.47 -4.25 16.40
N ALA A 29 -20.53 -5.47 16.95
CA ALA A 29 -19.46 -6.46 16.83
C ALA A 29 -19.17 -6.83 15.37
N GLU A 30 -20.22 -6.99 14.56
CA GLU A 30 -20.05 -7.21 13.12
C GLU A 30 -19.35 -6.04 12.45
N LEU A 31 -19.81 -4.80 12.69
CA LEU A 31 -19.15 -3.60 12.17
C LEU A 31 -17.66 -3.56 12.54
N PHE A 32 -17.31 -3.85 13.79
CA PHE A 32 -15.92 -3.87 14.24
C PHE A 32 -15.09 -4.94 13.52
N ARG A 33 -15.62 -6.16 13.35
CA ARG A 33 -14.93 -7.22 12.60
C ARG A 33 -14.64 -6.79 11.16
N PHE A 34 -15.63 -6.22 10.47
CA PHE A 34 -15.44 -5.73 9.10
C PHE A 34 -14.44 -4.57 9.03
N ALA A 35 -14.48 -3.65 9.99
CA ALA A 35 -13.51 -2.56 10.05
C ALA A 35 -12.07 -3.08 10.24
N VAL A 36 -11.87 -4.07 11.11
CA VAL A 36 -10.57 -4.69 11.35
C VAL A 36 -10.08 -5.45 10.11
N ILE A 37 -10.94 -6.26 9.48
CA ILE A 37 -10.59 -6.97 8.23
C ILE A 37 -10.16 -5.97 7.17
N ARG A 38 -10.94 -4.91 6.96
CA ARG A 38 -10.61 -3.87 6.00
C ARG A 38 -9.27 -3.19 6.32
N TYR A 39 -9.03 -2.91 7.60
CA TYR A 39 -7.77 -2.30 8.02
C TYR A 39 -6.57 -3.23 7.75
N ILE A 40 -6.71 -4.52 8.05
CA ILE A 40 -5.69 -5.53 7.73
C ILE A 40 -5.45 -5.57 6.22
N ASP A 41 -6.50 -5.70 5.42
CA ASP A 41 -6.41 -5.73 3.96
C ASP A 41 -5.72 -4.49 3.39
N GLU A 42 -6.03 -3.29 3.91
CA GLU A 42 -5.40 -2.03 3.48
C GLU A 42 -3.91 -2.00 3.82
N ASN A 43 -3.51 -2.51 5.00
CA ASN A 43 -2.11 -2.56 5.41
C ASN A 43 -1.32 -3.66 4.68
N GLU A 44 -1.91 -4.84 4.48
CA GLU A 44 -1.28 -5.92 3.72
C GLU A 44 -1.15 -5.54 2.24
N LYS A 45 -2.18 -4.96 1.62
CA LYS A 45 -2.09 -4.46 0.23
C LYS A 45 -1.07 -3.33 0.10
N ALA A 46 -0.92 -2.47 1.11
CA ALA A 46 0.13 -1.45 1.09
C ALA A 46 1.53 -2.05 1.06
N LEU A 47 1.76 -3.20 1.71
CA LEU A 47 3.03 -3.93 1.63
C LEU A 47 3.28 -4.44 0.21
N PHE A 48 2.28 -5.06 -0.44
CA PHE A 48 2.43 -5.59 -1.80
C PHE A 48 2.42 -4.54 -2.91
N LYS A 49 1.85 -3.36 -2.65
CA LYS A 49 1.82 -2.26 -3.63
C LYS A 49 3.23 -1.74 -3.93
N ASN A 50 4.10 -1.68 -2.93
CA ASN A 50 5.50 -1.30 -3.11
C ASN A 50 6.24 -2.30 -4.00
N ASP A 51 6.03 -3.60 -3.81
CA ASP A 51 6.69 -4.63 -4.62
C ASP A 51 6.22 -4.60 -6.08
N SER A 52 4.92 -4.38 -6.31
CA SER A 52 4.36 -4.23 -7.66
C SER A 52 4.87 -2.95 -8.35
N GLU A 53 4.98 -1.85 -7.62
CA GLU A 53 5.46 -0.57 -8.15
C GLU A 53 6.97 -0.63 -8.44
N ILE A 54 7.76 -1.29 -7.59
CA ILE A 54 9.17 -1.58 -7.84
C ILE A 54 9.34 -2.49 -9.06
N ALA A 55 8.51 -3.53 -9.21
CA ALA A 55 8.55 -4.40 -10.39
C ALA A 55 8.22 -3.62 -11.67
N GLU A 56 7.22 -2.74 -11.64
CA GLU A 56 6.84 -1.90 -12.78
C GLU A 56 7.96 -0.90 -13.13
N LEU A 57 8.57 -0.26 -12.12
CA LEU A 57 9.71 0.64 -12.31
C LEU A 57 10.92 -0.08 -12.87
N THR A 58 11.19 -1.30 -12.39
CA THR A 58 12.27 -2.16 -12.88
C THR A 58 12.05 -2.52 -14.35
N GLN A 59 10.83 -2.92 -14.72
CA GLN A 59 10.49 -3.26 -16.09
C GLN A 59 10.61 -2.04 -17.03
N LYS A 60 10.13 -0.87 -16.59
CA LYS A 60 10.29 0.38 -17.35
C LYS A 60 11.77 0.74 -17.50
N PHE A 61 12.57 0.59 -16.44
CA PHE A 61 14.00 0.84 -16.49
C PHE A 61 14.69 -0.10 -17.49
N GLU A 62 14.41 -1.41 -17.44
CA GLU A 62 14.96 -2.38 -18.39
C GLU A 62 14.59 -2.07 -19.83
N GLN A 63 13.34 -1.67 -20.09
CA GLN A 63 12.90 -1.25 -21.43
C GLN A 63 13.65 0.00 -21.92
N VAL A 64 13.80 1.00 -21.05
CA VAL A 64 14.56 2.24 -21.35
C VAL A 64 16.01 1.92 -21.63
N MET A 65 16.64 1.06 -20.81
CA MET A 65 18.02 0.65 -20.98
C MET A 65 18.22 -0.16 -22.25
N THR A 66 17.34 -1.09 -22.56
CA THR A 66 17.38 -1.89 -23.80
C THR A 66 17.24 -0.99 -25.03
N LYS A 67 16.29 -0.04 -25.00
CA LYS A 67 16.05 0.92 -26.10
C LYS A 67 17.22 1.88 -26.31
N ASN A 68 17.78 2.41 -25.23
CA ASN A 68 18.85 3.41 -25.29
C ASN A 68 20.23 2.81 -25.54
N LEU A 69 20.47 1.59 -25.06
CA LEU A 69 21.77 0.93 -25.21
C LEU A 69 21.88 0.06 -26.46
N LYS A 70 20.76 -0.35 -27.09
CA LYS A 70 20.77 -1.14 -28.34
C LYS A 70 21.77 -2.33 -28.31
N GLY A 71 21.89 -3.01 -27.18
CA GLY A 71 22.83 -4.13 -26.98
C GLY A 71 24.29 -3.75 -26.68
N LYS A 72 24.61 -2.45 -26.52
CA LYS A 72 25.92 -2.00 -26.04
C LYS A 72 26.00 -2.14 -24.52
N LYS A 73 27.14 -2.62 -24.00
CA LYS A 73 27.39 -2.69 -22.55
C LYS A 73 27.20 -1.30 -21.93
N LEU A 74 26.54 -1.23 -20.78
CA LEU A 74 26.55 -0.04 -19.93
C LEU A 74 28.00 0.41 -19.73
N SER A 75 28.27 1.69 -19.94
CA SER A 75 29.53 2.29 -19.48
C SER A 75 29.64 2.11 -17.97
N SER A 76 30.86 1.89 -17.47
CA SER A 76 31.07 1.65 -16.04
C SER A 76 30.57 2.83 -15.20
N ILE A 77 30.26 2.58 -13.92
CA ILE A 77 29.78 3.61 -12.98
C ILE A 77 30.74 4.82 -12.94
N ALA A 78 32.05 4.57 -13.05
CA ALA A 78 33.07 5.62 -13.11
C ALA A 78 32.98 6.52 -14.36
N GLU A 79 32.60 5.96 -15.51
CA GLU A 79 32.41 6.72 -16.76
C GLU A 79 31.09 7.51 -16.76
N GLN A 80 30.05 6.99 -16.11
CA GLN A 80 28.76 7.68 -15.98
C GLN A 80 28.87 8.91 -15.08
N LEU A 81 29.60 8.79 -13.96
CA LEU A 81 29.85 9.89 -13.03
C LEU A 81 30.74 10.99 -13.63
N LYS A 82 31.63 10.66 -14.58
CA LYS A 82 32.40 11.67 -15.33
C LYS A 82 31.53 12.52 -16.24
N ARG A 83 30.47 11.94 -16.85
CA ARG A 83 29.56 12.67 -17.74
C ARG A 83 28.61 13.60 -16.98
N SER A 84 28.18 13.25 -15.76
CA SER A 84 27.27 14.09 -14.97
C SER A 84 27.95 15.31 -14.33
N LYS A 85 29.28 15.35 -14.25
CA LYS A 85 30.05 16.50 -13.72
C LYS A 85 30.32 17.59 -14.76
N ASN A 86 30.00 17.35 -16.03
CA ASN A 86 30.20 18.29 -17.15
C ASN A 86 28.86 18.91 -17.64
N LEU A 87 27.82 18.88 -16.80
CA LEU A 87 26.54 19.56 -17.00
C LEU A 87 26.37 20.65 -15.95
#